data_AF-A0A8J5Q2Q3-F1
#
_entry.id   AF-A0A8J5Q2Q3-F1
#
_cell.length_a   1.000
_cell.length_b   1.000
_cell.length_c   1.000
_cell.angle_alpha   90.00
_cell.angle_beta   90.00
_cell.angle_gamma   90.00
#
_symmetry.space_group_name_H-M   'P 1'
#
loop_
_entity.id
_entity.type
_entity.pdbx_description
1 polymer ?
#
loop_
_entity_poly.entity_id
_entity_poly.type
_entity_poly.pdbx_seq_one_letter_code
_entity_poly.pdbx_strand_id
1 'polypeptide(L)'
;MNLMNLMVPKFKSIHHLLIILSILWIGTFYIQERFITYNTITKCNWPNLSQSVSSQSQSESSLPSPSRANILLIADPQLIDQHTYPGRNKLLLKLSQHTVDIYLKKNYKYLLQHLQPNYVIFLGDLLDNGRGSDDSYFKSQYNRFNKIFYNNYNKRYVQNTNWFTNLPGNHDIGFGDLINTNTRQRFIEHFGDQQIKTINGADLIMLDTPSLSSSNEAINAKSKEFLISNFQNQPKTNHRILLSHVPLYRDPETSCGLYRETKKFDVLGHGYQYQNSLKPDISKYLLDLVQPDLIFSGDDHDYCDVNHHITDGEHEQNFREITVKSISLAMGIKYPAVQLLSYTDEEATFNYDSEICYLQTPYWNIIHYVFMSIISVLMILWWNVKQKPSRFTYTSLLPIYSHSTVNIPFESHSKKIHRFLKEQDEEEKTELIDSPTSSSLSSTTYTLPNTKISSIPKYTFTQTNHSKLSTTFKNSKLGKVYILNKRRMFTFMKRWNLFSFGKNILVLGGIVIAIYYIGFCLTL
;
A
#
# COMPACT_ATOMS: atom_id res chain seq x y z
N MET A 1 32.39 -29.79 -17.70
CA MET A 1 31.63 -28.63 -18.25
C MET A 1 30.77 -28.08 -17.11
N ASN A 2 31.10 -26.89 -16.59
CA ASN A 2 30.50 -26.38 -15.34
C ASN A 2 29.02 -25.99 -15.53
N LEU A 3 28.12 -26.64 -14.77
CA LEU A 3 26.67 -26.41 -14.74
C LEU A 3 26.28 -24.95 -14.39
N MET A 4 27.22 -24.18 -13.83
CA MET A 4 27.04 -22.78 -13.43
C MET A 4 26.96 -21.77 -14.59
N ASN A 5 27.28 -22.19 -15.83
CA ASN A 5 27.23 -21.30 -17.00
C ASN A 5 25.87 -21.25 -17.71
N LEU A 6 24.86 -22.01 -17.25
CA LEU A 6 23.58 -22.12 -17.97
C LEU A 6 22.50 -21.12 -17.50
N MET A 7 22.69 -20.36 -16.42
CA MET A 7 21.59 -19.56 -15.83
C MET A 7 21.90 -18.08 -15.58
N VAL A 8 23.05 -17.55 -16.03
CA VAL A 8 23.33 -16.11 -15.88
C VAL A 8 23.43 -15.46 -17.26
N PRO A 9 22.46 -14.62 -17.67
CA PRO A 9 22.54 -13.92 -18.94
C PRO A 9 23.85 -13.13 -19.02
N LYS A 10 24.56 -13.23 -20.15
CA LYS A 10 25.79 -12.46 -20.41
C LYS A 10 25.42 -10.99 -20.61
N PHE A 11 25.27 -10.25 -19.51
CA PHE A 11 25.05 -8.80 -19.59
C PHE A 11 26.28 -8.14 -20.23
N LYS A 12 26.06 -7.35 -21.29
CA LYS A 12 27.13 -6.64 -22.01
C LYS A 12 27.44 -5.27 -21.39
N SER A 13 26.49 -4.68 -20.65
CA SER A 13 26.68 -3.42 -19.92
C SER A 13 25.74 -3.34 -18.70
N ILE A 14 26.03 -2.41 -17.78
CA ILE A 14 25.14 -2.12 -16.63
C ILE A 14 23.74 -1.72 -17.09
N HIS A 15 23.62 -1.02 -18.22
CA HIS A 15 22.34 -0.59 -18.76
C HIS A 15 21.43 -1.77 -19.12
N HIS A 16 21.99 -2.86 -19.66
CA HIS A 16 21.20 -4.07 -19.92
C HIS A 16 20.64 -4.66 -18.63
N LEU A 17 21.45 -4.71 -17.56
CA LEU A 17 20.98 -5.17 -16.25
C LEU A 17 19.87 -4.26 -15.70
N LEU A 18 20.05 -2.93 -15.77
CA LEU A 18 19.04 -1.97 -15.31
C LEU A 18 17.72 -2.09 -16.09
N ILE A 19 17.78 -2.29 -17.41
CA ILE A 19 16.59 -2.51 -18.24
C ILE A 19 15.88 -3.80 -17.82
N ILE A 20 16.61 -4.91 -17.67
CA ILE A 20 16.04 -6.19 -17.25
C ILE A 20 15.39 -6.06 -15.87
N LEU A 21 16.08 -5.44 -14.90
CA LEU A 21 15.51 -5.18 -13.58
C LEU A 21 14.25 -4.31 -13.68
N SER A 22 14.25 -3.29 -14.52
CA SER A 22 13.08 -2.42 -14.73
C SER A 22 11.89 -3.21 -15.30
N ILE A 23 12.12 -4.11 -16.26
CA ILE A 23 11.07 -5.00 -16.80
C ILE A 23 10.54 -5.94 -15.72
N LEU A 24 11.42 -6.52 -14.90
CA LEU A 24 11.01 -7.38 -13.77
C LEU A 24 10.18 -6.60 -12.74
N TRP A 25 10.53 -5.34 -12.48
CA TRP A 25 9.73 -4.45 -11.63
C TRP A 25 8.36 -4.14 -12.22
N ILE A 26 8.27 -3.85 -13.52
CA ILE A 26 6.99 -3.68 -14.23
C ILE A 26 6.13 -4.94 -14.08
N GLY A 27 6.71 -6.13 -14.32
CA GLY A 27 6.01 -7.41 -14.15
C GLY A 27 5.56 -7.63 -12.71
N THR A 28 6.41 -7.32 -11.73
CA THR A 28 6.08 -7.44 -10.30
C THR A 28 4.90 -6.52 -9.94
N PHE A 29 4.94 -5.25 -10.34
CA PHE A 29 3.84 -4.32 -10.08
C PHE A 29 2.56 -4.72 -10.81
N TYR A 30 2.65 -5.21 -12.05
CA TYR A 30 1.48 -5.71 -12.78
C TYR A 30 0.83 -6.89 -12.05
N ILE A 31 1.64 -7.86 -11.62
CA ILE A 31 1.13 -9.02 -10.88
C ILE A 31 0.46 -8.57 -9.57
N GLN A 32 1.13 -7.73 -8.78
CA GLN A 32 0.68 -7.37 -7.44
C GLN A 32 -0.43 -6.30 -7.39
N GLU A 33 -0.40 -5.31 -8.27
CA GLU A 33 -1.34 -4.17 -8.26
C GLU A 33 -2.49 -4.29 -9.27
N ARG A 34 -2.44 -5.29 -10.17
CA ARG A 34 -3.49 -5.54 -11.17
C ARG A 34 -3.98 -6.98 -11.13
N PHE A 35 -3.13 -7.93 -11.49
CA PHE A 35 -3.55 -9.31 -11.75
C PHE A 35 -4.11 -10.01 -10.50
N ILE A 36 -3.40 -9.97 -9.37
CA ILE A 36 -3.84 -10.65 -8.13
C ILE A 36 -5.14 -10.02 -7.63
N THR A 37 -5.25 -8.70 -7.61
CA THR A 37 -6.48 -7.99 -7.21
C THR A 37 -7.65 -8.40 -8.09
N TYR A 38 -7.49 -8.32 -9.42
CA TYR A 38 -8.49 -8.72 -10.40
C TYR A 38 -8.92 -10.18 -10.19
N ASN A 39 -7.97 -11.11 -10.17
CA ASN A 39 -8.23 -12.53 -10.03
C ASN A 39 -8.86 -12.91 -8.68
N THR A 40 -8.63 -12.11 -7.63
CA THR A 40 -9.29 -12.33 -6.33
C THR A 40 -10.76 -11.92 -6.42
N ILE A 41 -11.02 -10.73 -6.96
CA ILE A 41 -12.38 -10.17 -7.04
C ILE A 41 -13.27 -10.91 -8.05
N THR A 42 -12.71 -11.40 -9.15
CA THR A 42 -13.48 -12.15 -10.17
C THR A 42 -14.02 -13.49 -9.67
N LYS A 43 -13.57 -13.95 -8.50
CA LYS A 43 -14.13 -15.15 -7.83
C LYS A 43 -15.42 -14.84 -7.08
N CYS A 44 -15.70 -13.58 -6.79
CA CYS A 44 -16.94 -13.17 -6.17
C CYS A 44 -18.07 -13.20 -7.19
N ASN A 45 -19.18 -13.81 -6.81
CA ASN A 45 -20.41 -13.82 -7.59
C ASN A 45 -21.55 -13.36 -6.70
N TRP A 46 -22.60 -12.84 -7.31
CA TRP A 46 -23.83 -12.59 -6.56
C TRP A 46 -24.43 -13.92 -6.10
N PRO A 47 -24.94 -14.01 -4.86
CA PRO A 47 -25.59 -15.21 -4.35
C PRO A 47 -26.70 -15.71 -5.29
N ASN A 48 -26.84 -17.03 -5.41
CA ASN A 48 -27.91 -17.61 -6.21
C ASN A 48 -29.15 -17.78 -5.34
N LEU A 49 -30.18 -16.99 -5.60
CA LEU A 49 -31.47 -17.16 -4.96
C LEU A 49 -32.08 -18.47 -5.44
N SER A 50 -32.41 -19.37 -4.51
CA SER A 50 -33.13 -20.59 -4.83
C SER A 50 -34.46 -20.22 -5.48
N GLN A 51 -34.66 -20.63 -6.73
CA GLN A 51 -35.99 -20.59 -7.33
C GLN A 51 -36.90 -21.47 -6.48
N SER A 52 -37.97 -20.90 -5.95
CA SER A 52 -39.03 -21.69 -5.35
C SER A 52 -39.46 -22.76 -6.36
N VAL A 53 -39.51 -24.01 -5.90
CA VAL A 53 -39.90 -25.16 -6.70
C VAL A 53 -41.40 -25.05 -7.00
N SER A 54 -41.73 -24.29 -8.03
CA SER A 54 -43.05 -24.28 -8.68
C SER A 54 -42.89 -24.16 -10.19
N SER A 55 -41.93 -24.91 -10.75
CA SER A 55 -41.95 -25.30 -12.16
C SER A 55 -42.98 -26.44 -12.36
N GLN A 56 -44.26 -26.09 -12.21
CA GLN A 56 -45.33 -26.81 -12.89
C GLN A 56 -46.30 -25.82 -13.54
N SER A 57 -46.51 -26.02 -14.83
CA SER A 57 -47.31 -25.27 -15.79
C SER A 57 -46.72 -23.96 -16.32
N GLN A 58 -46.12 -24.09 -17.50
CA GLN A 58 -46.02 -23.02 -18.48
C GLN A 58 -47.43 -22.44 -18.72
N SER A 59 -47.61 -21.18 -18.36
CA SER A 59 -48.53 -20.29 -19.07
C SER A 59 -47.78 -18.99 -19.29
N GLU A 60 -47.67 -18.59 -20.55
CA GLU A 60 -47.18 -17.29 -21.00
C GLU A 60 -48.04 -16.18 -20.39
N SER A 61 -47.73 -15.76 -19.17
CA SER A 61 -48.12 -14.46 -18.65
C SER A 61 -46.89 -13.58 -18.64
N SER A 62 -46.94 -12.51 -19.41
CA SER A 62 -45.97 -11.42 -19.49
C SER A 62 -45.89 -10.60 -18.19
N LEU A 63 -45.73 -11.26 -17.05
CA LEU A 63 -45.42 -10.62 -15.78
C LEU A 63 -43.89 -10.37 -15.76
N PRO A 64 -43.44 -9.14 -15.44
CA PRO A 64 -42.02 -8.88 -15.32
C PRO A 64 -41.45 -9.82 -14.26
N SER A 65 -40.33 -10.48 -14.59
CA SER A 65 -39.58 -11.24 -13.60
C SER A 65 -39.35 -10.34 -12.38
N PRO A 66 -39.57 -10.86 -11.17
CA PRO A 66 -39.47 -10.11 -9.93
C PRO A 66 -38.13 -9.36 -9.86
N SER A 67 -38.19 -8.09 -9.49
CA SER A 67 -37.03 -7.21 -9.56
C SER A 67 -36.00 -7.63 -8.50
N ARG A 68 -35.00 -8.39 -8.92
CA ARG A 68 -33.85 -8.75 -8.08
C ARG A 68 -33.06 -7.50 -7.69
N ALA A 69 -32.73 -7.37 -6.42
CA ALA A 69 -31.81 -6.35 -5.90
C ALA A 69 -30.46 -6.99 -5.56
N ASN A 70 -29.37 -6.43 -6.11
CA ASN A 70 -28.00 -6.79 -5.75
C ASN A 70 -27.31 -5.61 -5.07
N ILE A 71 -26.98 -5.76 -3.79
CA ILE A 71 -26.47 -4.71 -2.93
C ILE A 71 -25.06 -5.07 -2.46
N LEU A 72 -24.13 -4.16 -2.71
CA LEU A 72 -22.77 -4.21 -2.20
C LEU A 72 -22.71 -3.46 -0.87
N LEU A 73 -22.47 -4.18 0.23
CA LEU A 73 -22.32 -3.62 1.57
C LEU A 73 -20.83 -3.50 1.91
N ILE A 74 -20.43 -2.31 2.38
CA ILE A 74 -19.03 -1.97 2.69
C ILE A 74 -18.96 -1.43 4.11
N ALA A 75 -18.19 -2.08 4.98
CA ALA A 75 -17.97 -1.62 6.36
C ALA A 75 -16.54 -1.10 6.55
N ASP A 76 -16.41 -0.10 7.42
CA ASP A 76 -15.17 0.41 8.02
C ASP A 76 -14.03 0.65 7.00
N PRO A 77 -14.23 1.44 5.94
CA PRO A 77 -13.12 1.86 5.09
C PRO A 77 -12.08 2.68 5.90
N GLN A 78 -12.53 3.39 6.94
CA GLN A 78 -11.76 4.06 7.97
C GLN A 78 -10.44 4.65 7.46
N LEU A 79 -10.56 5.78 6.74
CA LEU A 79 -9.41 6.42 6.10
C LEU A 79 -8.38 6.89 7.13
N ILE A 80 -7.31 6.09 7.28
CA ILE A 80 -6.27 6.34 8.29
C ILE A 80 -5.67 7.74 8.17
N ASP A 81 -5.30 8.30 9.31
CA ASP A 81 -4.88 9.68 9.44
C ASP A 81 -3.84 9.85 10.57
N GLN A 82 -3.58 11.09 10.99
CA GLN A 82 -2.57 11.35 12.03
C GLN A 82 -2.93 10.81 13.42
N HIS A 83 -4.20 10.51 13.65
CA HIS A 83 -4.75 9.99 14.89
C HIS A 83 -4.65 8.46 14.97
N THR A 84 -4.64 7.76 13.83
CA THR A 84 -4.50 6.29 13.79
C THR A 84 -3.21 5.80 14.46
N TYR A 85 -2.09 6.52 14.28
CA TYR A 85 -0.78 6.11 14.79
C TYR A 85 -0.06 7.27 15.51
N PRO A 86 -0.43 7.55 16.78
CA PRO A 86 0.17 8.63 17.55
C PRO A 86 1.70 8.48 17.61
N GLY A 87 2.43 9.57 17.35
CA GLY A 87 3.89 9.60 17.35
C GLY A 87 4.56 9.09 16.06
N ARG A 88 3.81 8.60 15.07
CA ARG A 88 4.38 8.25 13.75
C ARG A 88 4.84 9.52 13.02
N ASN A 89 6.06 9.49 12.47
CA ASN A 89 6.57 10.64 11.72
C ASN A 89 5.75 10.88 10.43
N LYS A 90 5.73 12.14 9.97
CA LYS A 90 4.91 12.58 8.84
C LYS A 90 5.17 11.81 7.53
N LEU A 91 6.40 11.37 7.28
CA LEU A 91 6.74 10.64 6.06
C LEU A 91 6.16 9.22 6.08
N LEU A 92 6.35 8.50 7.18
CA LEU A 92 5.79 7.17 7.37
C LEU A 92 4.27 7.20 7.39
N LEU A 93 3.66 8.24 7.99
CA LEU A 93 2.22 8.43 7.94
C LEU A 93 1.73 8.60 6.50
N LYS A 94 2.34 9.50 5.71
CA LYS A 94 1.98 9.67 4.29
C LYS A 94 2.13 8.39 3.48
N LEU A 95 3.18 7.61 3.74
CA LEU A 95 3.36 6.30 3.09
C LEU A 95 2.27 5.30 3.50
N SER A 96 1.87 5.32 4.78
CA SER A 96 0.78 4.48 5.29
C SER A 96 -0.53 4.86 4.61
N GLN A 97 -0.88 6.15 4.59
CA GLN A 97 -2.07 6.69 3.92
C GLN A 97 -2.09 6.31 2.44
N HIS A 98 -0.98 6.53 1.73
CA HIS A 98 -0.85 6.12 0.33
C HIS A 98 -1.11 4.62 0.14
N THR A 99 -0.55 3.78 1.01
CA THR A 99 -0.71 2.31 0.91
C THR A 99 -2.17 1.89 1.10
N VAL A 100 -2.83 2.43 2.13
CA VAL A 100 -4.25 2.14 2.41
C VAL A 100 -5.15 2.69 1.30
N ASP A 101 -4.93 3.93 0.87
CA ASP A 101 -5.74 4.58 -0.18
C ASP A 101 -5.67 3.83 -1.51
N ILE A 102 -4.46 3.43 -1.93
CA ILE A 102 -4.29 2.66 -3.17
C ILE A 102 -4.98 1.31 -3.06
N TYR A 103 -4.90 0.66 -1.90
CA TYR A 103 -5.58 -0.62 -1.66
C TYR A 103 -7.10 -0.49 -1.73
N LEU A 104 -7.69 0.50 -1.04
CA LEU A 104 -9.13 0.76 -1.10
C LEU A 104 -9.56 1.09 -2.53
N LYS A 105 -8.84 2.00 -3.19
CA LYS A 105 -9.15 2.46 -4.55
C LYS A 105 -9.12 1.32 -5.56
N LYS A 106 -8.10 0.45 -5.53
CA LYS A 106 -8.00 -0.67 -6.48
C LYS A 106 -9.07 -1.73 -6.24
N ASN A 107 -9.30 -2.13 -4.98
CA ASN A 107 -10.30 -3.17 -4.69
C ASN A 107 -11.70 -2.67 -5.03
N TYR A 108 -12.07 -1.46 -4.59
CA TYR A 108 -13.37 -0.87 -4.90
C TYR A 108 -13.60 -0.71 -6.41
N LYS A 109 -12.58 -0.26 -7.17
CA LYS A 109 -12.65 -0.18 -8.64
C LYS A 109 -13.00 -1.52 -9.27
N TYR A 110 -12.28 -2.58 -8.91
CA TYR A 110 -12.50 -3.91 -9.49
C TYR A 110 -13.82 -4.53 -9.03
N LEU A 111 -14.24 -4.32 -7.78
CA LEU A 111 -15.56 -4.74 -7.29
C LEU A 111 -16.68 -4.13 -8.14
N LEU A 112 -16.67 -2.81 -8.33
CA LEU A 112 -17.69 -2.14 -9.15
C LEU A 112 -17.65 -2.57 -10.62
N GLN A 113 -16.45 -2.81 -11.17
CA GLN A 113 -16.29 -3.24 -12.56
C GLN A 113 -16.78 -4.67 -12.79
N HIS A 114 -16.50 -5.60 -11.88
CA HIS A 114 -16.86 -7.01 -12.00
C HIS A 114 -18.31 -7.27 -11.60
N LEU A 115 -18.71 -6.81 -10.41
CA LEU A 115 -20.03 -7.12 -9.85
C LEU A 115 -21.15 -6.22 -10.38
N GLN A 116 -20.83 -5.00 -10.80
CA GLN A 116 -21.79 -4.02 -11.30
C GLN A 116 -23.05 -3.88 -10.41
N PRO A 117 -22.91 -3.69 -9.08
CA PRO A 117 -24.04 -3.69 -8.14
C PRO A 117 -25.16 -2.73 -8.55
N ASN A 118 -26.40 -3.06 -8.17
CA ASN A 118 -27.52 -2.14 -8.31
C ASN A 118 -27.39 -1.00 -7.29
N TYR A 119 -26.97 -1.34 -6.07
CA TYR A 119 -26.83 -0.42 -4.94
C TYR A 119 -25.50 -0.64 -4.21
N VAL A 120 -24.92 0.44 -3.72
CA VAL A 120 -23.74 0.42 -2.84
C VAL A 120 -24.10 1.11 -1.53
N ILE A 121 -23.86 0.46 -0.40
CA ILE A 121 -24.18 1.01 0.92
C ILE A 121 -22.98 0.85 1.84
N PHE A 122 -22.60 1.96 2.48
CA PHE A 122 -21.55 1.97 3.49
C PHE A 122 -22.16 1.88 4.89
N LEU A 123 -21.54 1.08 5.76
CA LEU A 123 -22.01 0.78 7.10
C LEU A 123 -21.28 1.56 8.21
N GLY A 124 -20.90 2.81 7.94
CA GLY A 124 -20.22 3.68 8.90
C GLY A 124 -18.70 3.57 8.90
N ASP A 125 -18.10 4.32 9.82
CA ASP A 125 -16.66 4.57 9.96
C ASP A 125 -15.97 4.87 8.63
N LEU A 126 -16.51 5.89 7.97
CA LEU A 126 -16.02 6.36 6.69
C LEU A 126 -14.63 6.99 6.83
N LEU A 127 -14.45 7.77 7.90
CA LEU A 127 -13.22 8.47 8.24
C LEU A 127 -12.67 7.97 9.58
N ASP A 128 -11.35 7.95 9.75
CA ASP A 128 -10.72 7.50 11.01
C ASP A 128 -10.86 8.48 12.18
N ASN A 129 -11.10 9.77 11.90
CA ASN A 129 -11.35 10.73 12.98
C ASN A 129 -12.29 11.85 12.53
N GLY A 130 -13.45 11.52 11.96
CA GLY A 130 -14.49 12.51 11.67
C GLY A 130 -14.94 13.26 12.94
N ARG A 131 -15.00 12.54 14.07
CA ARG A 131 -15.49 13.04 15.35
C ARG A 131 -14.63 14.12 16.01
N GLY A 132 -13.31 13.98 15.89
CA GLY A 132 -12.33 14.84 16.56
C GLY A 132 -11.69 15.89 15.65
N SER A 133 -12.09 15.95 14.38
CA SER A 133 -11.50 16.84 13.39
C SER A 133 -12.13 18.24 13.40
N ASP A 134 -11.30 19.25 13.16
CA ASP A 134 -11.77 20.58 12.73
C ASP A 134 -12.35 20.54 11.31
N ASP A 135 -13.10 21.56 10.92
CA ASP A 135 -13.81 21.61 9.65
C ASP A 135 -12.89 21.56 8.43
N SER A 136 -11.70 22.16 8.52
CA SER A 136 -10.73 22.19 7.42
C SER A 136 -10.14 20.80 7.20
N TYR A 137 -9.76 20.14 8.29
CA TYR A 137 -9.24 18.78 8.26
C TYR A 137 -10.30 17.79 7.81
N PHE A 138 -11.51 17.88 8.37
CA PHE A 138 -12.66 17.07 7.96
C PHE A 138 -12.91 17.21 6.46
N LYS A 139 -12.93 18.44 5.93
CA LYS A 139 -13.14 18.67 4.50
C LYS A 139 -12.05 18.02 3.63
N SER A 140 -10.80 18.03 4.10
CA SER A 140 -9.70 17.33 3.44
C SER A 140 -9.92 15.82 3.40
N GLN A 141 -10.33 15.22 4.53
CA GLN A 141 -10.63 13.78 4.60
C GLN A 141 -11.86 13.39 3.77
N TYR A 142 -12.92 14.19 3.79
CA TYR A 142 -14.09 14.03 2.93
C TYR A 142 -13.71 14.06 1.44
N ASN A 143 -12.88 15.02 1.03
CA ASN A 143 -12.39 15.09 -0.36
C ASN A 143 -11.53 13.88 -0.73
N ARG A 144 -10.75 13.34 0.22
CA ARG A 144 -9.97 12.10 0.03
C ARG A 144 -10.89 10.88 -0.12
N PHE A 145 -11.92 10.77 0.71
CA PHE A 145 -12.96 9.75 0.59
C PHE A 145 -13.63 9.78 -0.78
N ASN A 146 -14.10 10.95 -1.22
CA ASN A 146 -14.75 11.10 -2.52
C ASN A 146 -13.83 10.74 -3.70
N LYS A 147 -12.53 11.04 -3.61
CA LYS A 147 -11.55 10.64 -4.65
C LYS A 147 -11.40 9.12 -4.77
N ILE A 148 -11.58 8.38 -3.67
CA ILE A 148 -11.46 6.93 -3.64
C ILE A 148 -12.78 6.28 -4.09
N PHE A 149 -13.92 6.73 -3.54
CA PHE A 149 -15.19 6.00 -3.61
C PHE A 149 -16.28 6.62 -4.49
N TYR A 150 -16.20 7.89 -4.87
CA TYR A 150 -17.33 8.58 -5.51
C TYR A 150 -17.02 9.22 -6.87
N ASN A 151 -16.00 10.07 -6.94
CA ASN A 151 -15.78 10.98 -8.08
C ASN A 151 -15.66 10.27 -9.44
N ASN A 152 -15.06 9.08 -9.48
CA ASN A 152 -14.89 8.31 -10.72
C ASN A 152 -16.13 7.49 -11.12
N TYR A 153 -17.15 7.44 -10.25
CA TYR A 153 -18.27 6.50 -10.35
C TYR A 153 -19.64 7.19 -10.31
N ASN A 154 -19.67 8.50 -10.06
CA ASN A 154 -20.87 9.32 -9.91
C ASN A 154 -21.83 9.33 -11.12
N LYS A 155 -21.37 8.92 -12.31
CA LYS A 155 -22.22 8.73 -13.50
C LYS A 155 -23.16 7.52 -13.36
N ARG A 156 -22.73 6.49 -12.62
CA ARG A 156 -23.51 5.25 -12.40
C ARG A 156 -24.12 5.21 -10.99
N TYR A 157 -23.43 5.77 -10.02
CA TYR A 157 -23.76 5.70 -8.60
C TYR A 157 -24.03 7.11 -8.09
N VAL A 158 -25.31 7.45 -7.97
CA VAL A 158 -25.82 8.75 -7.52
C VAL A 158 -26.10 8.69 -6.02
N GLN A 159 -25.53 9.64 -5.28
CA GLN A 159 -25.73 9.75 -3.84
C GLN A 159 -27.22 9.80 -3.47
N ASN A 160 -27.60 9.05 -2.44
CA ASN A 160 -28.98 8.88 -1.94
C ASN A 160 -29.98 8.24 -2.94
N THR A 161 -29.52 7.81 -4.12
CA THR A 161 -30.34 7.06 -5.08
C THR A 161 -29.94 5.60 -5.10
N ASN A 162 -28.67 5.33 -5.39
CA ASN A 162 -28.11 3.99 -5.46
C ASN A 162 -26.69 3.89 -4.89
N TRP A 163 -26.27 4.92 -4.16
CA TRP A 163 -25.02 4.99 -3.42
C TRP A 163 -25.26 5.71 -2.11
N PHE A 164 -25.04 5.03 -0.99
CA PHE A 164 -25.46 5.47 0.33
C PHE A 164 -24.28 5.47 1.30
N THR A 165 -24.06 6.60 1.96
CA THR A 165 -22.99 6.82 2.95
C THR A 165 -23.49 7.49 4.23
N ASN A 166 -24.81 7.58 4.38
CA ASN A 166 -25.48 8.33 5.42
C ASN A 166 -25.60 7.58 6.76
N LEU A 167 -25.07 6.36 6.86
CA LEU A 167 -24.99 5.61 8.12
C LEU A 167 -23.71 6.03 8.85
N PRO A 168 -23.77 6.79 9.96
CA PRO A 168 -22.57 7.21 10.68
C PRO A 168 -22.04 6.08 11.56
N GLY A 169 -20.72 5.99 11.66
CA GLY A 169 -20.07 5.24 12.73
C GLY A 169 -19.52 6.09 13.87
N ASN A 170 -18.95 5.45 14.88
CA ASN A 170 -18.38 6.15 16.03
C ASN A 170 -17.12 6.93 15.68
N HIS A 171 -16.33 6.55 14.67
CA HIS A 171 -15.23 7.38 14.15
C HIS A 171 -15.70 8.61 13.37
N ASP A 172 -16.92 8.57 12.85
CA ASP A 172 -17.49 9.70 12.12
C ASP A 172 -18.06 10.78 13.05
N ILE A 173 -18.85 10.41 14.06
CA ILE A 173 -19.61 11.37 14.89
C ILE A 173 -19.37 11.26 16.41
N GLY A 174 -18.67 10.23 16.88
CA GLY A 174 -18.57 9.86 18.29
C GLY A 174 -19.66 8.87 18.70
N PHE A 175 -19.80 8.62 20.01
CA PHE A 175 -20.75 7.63 20.53
C PHE A 175 -21.45 8.10 21.80
N GLY A 176 -22.77 7.86 21.88
CA GLY A 176 -23.59 8.12 23.06
C GLY A 176 -23.57 9.59 23.52
N ASP A 177 -23.52 9.79 24.84
CA ASP A 177 -23.57 11.13 25.47
C ASP A 177 -22.37 12.02 25.12
N LEU A 178 -21.32 11.45 24.54
CA LEU A 178 -20.11 12.17 24.14
C LEU A 178 -20.16 12.68 22.70
N ILE A 179 -21.27 12.50 21.98
CA ILE A 179 -21.44 13.02 20.63
C ILE A 179 -21.53 14.54 20.67
N ASN A 180 -20.73 15.19 19.83
CA ASN A 180 -20.84 16.62 19.58
C ASN A 180 -21.87 16.87 18.47
N THR A 181 -22.94 17.60 18.76
CA THR A 181 -24.03 17.85 17.81
C THR A 181 -23.61 18.60 16.55
N ASN A 182 -22.61 19.50 16.64
CA ASN A 182 -22.06 20.19 15.46
C ASN A 182 -21.30 19.22 14.55
N THR A 183 -20.57 18.28 15.14
CA THR A 183 -19.87 17.22 14.39
C THR A 183 -20.85 16.29 13.69
N ARG A 184 -21.92 15.88 14.38
CA ARG A 184 -23.02 15.12 13.79
C ARG A 184 -23.68 15.87 12.63
N GLN A 185 -23.97 17.16 12.82
CA GLN A 185 -24.56 18.00 11.78
C GLN A 185 -23.65 18.13 10.55
N ARG A 186 -22.34 18.32 10.77
CA ARG A 186 -21.34 18.34 9.70
C ARG A 186 -21.27 17.02 8.93
N PHE A 187 -21.39 15.87 9.61
CA PHE A 187 -21.50 14.58 8.94
C PHE A 187 -22.73 14.53 8.03
N ILE A 188 -23.90 14.90 8.56
CA ILE A 188 -25.17 14.89 7.82
C ILE A 188 -25.10 15.75 6.55
N GLU A 189 -24.50 16.94 6.64
CA GLU A 189 -24.33 17.84 5.49
C GLU A 189 -23.47 17.26 4.35
N HIS A 190 -22.60 16.30 4.66
CA HIS A 190 -21.63 15.75 3.70
C HIS A 190 -21.98 14.35 3.21
N PHE A 191 -22.47 13.49 4.11
CA PHE A 191 -22.72 12.08 3.87
C PHE A 191 -24.22 11.73 3.86
N GLY A 192 -25.06 12.57 4.47
CA GLY A 192 -26.51 12.40 4.56
C GLY A 192 -26.99 12.04 5.97
N ASP A 193 -28.30 12.17 6.20
CA ASP A 193 -28.96 11.78 7.46
C ASP A 193 -29.49 10.34 7.39
N GLN A 194 -29.85 9.77 8.55
CA GLN A 194 -30.57 8.49 8.62
C GLN A 194 -31.82 8.51 7.71
N GLN A 195 -32.11 7.40 7.03
CA GLN A 195 -33.21 7.34 6.08
C GLN A 195 -33.72 5.91 5.87
N ILE A 196 -34.97 5.79 5.39
CA ILE A 196 -35.56 4.54 4.89
C ILE A 196 -35.56 4.61 3.36
N LYS A 197 -35.01 3.58 2.71
CA LYS A 197 -35.04 3.44 1.25
C LYS A 197 -35.74 2.15 0.87
N THR A 198 -36.93 2.26 0.29
CA THR A 198 -37.63 1.10 -0.29
C THR A 198 -36.99 0.70 -1.63
N ILE A 199 -36.55 -0.54 -1.73
CA ILE A 199 -35.93 -1.15 -2.91
C ILE A 199 -36.59 -2.52 -3.11
N ASN A 200 -37.29 -2.69 -4.24
CA ASN A 200 -37.86 -3.97 -4.67
C ASN A 200 -38.61 -4.70 -3.54
N GLY A 201 -39.53 -4.01 -2.86
CA GLY A 201 -40.37 -4.62 -1.81
C GLY A 201 -39.74 -4.70 -0.41
N ALA A 202 -38.48 -4.30 -0.25
CA ALA A 202 -37.81 -4.22 1.05
C ALA A 202 -37.46 -2.77 1.42
N ASP A 203 -37.74 -2.38 2.66
CA ASP A 203 -37.34 -1.15 3.30
C ASP A 203 -35.95 -1.30 3.93
N LEU A 204 -34.96 -0.63 3.36
CA LEU A 204 -33.62 -0.55 3.94
C LEU A 204 -33.54 0.62 4.91
N ILE A 205 -33.27 0.32 6.17
CA ILE A 205 -33.37 1.25 7.29
C ILE A 205 -31.95 1.57 7.75
N MET A 206 -31.41 2.71 7.31
CA MET A 206 -30.09 3.19 7.71
C MET A 206 -30.22 4.04 8.96
N LEU A 207 -29.82 3.51 10.12
CA LEU A 207 -30.09 4.08 11.43
C LEU A 207 -28.84 4.62 12.15
N ASP A 208 -28.91 5.86 12.62
CA ASP A 208 -27.89 6.50 13.47
C ASP A 208 -27.91 5.91 14.89
N THR A 209 -27.38 4.70 15.00
CA THR A 209 -27.27 3.94 16.26
C THR A 209 -26.28 4.53 17.28
N PRO A 210 -25.18 5.20 16.90
CA PRO A 210 -24.36 5.93 17.87
C PRO A 210 -25.13 7.04 18.60
N SER A 211 -25.94 7.83 17.88
CA SER A 211 -26.77 8.88 18.51
C SER A 211 -27.94 8.31 19.30
N LEU A 212 -28.58 7.24 18.81
CA LEU A 212 -29.64 6.54 19.54
C LEU A 212 -29.16 6.04 20.91
N SER A 213 -27.87 5.68 21.03
CA SER A 213 -27.25 5.17 22.25
C SER A 213 -27.00 6.22 23.34
N SER A 214 -27.25 7.50 23.04
CA SER A 214 -27.16 8.60 24.00
C SER A 214 -28.30 8.55 25.01
N SER A 215 -28.04 8.89 26.27
CA SER A 215 -29.07 9.19 27.26
C SER A 215 -29.58 10.64 27.13
N ASN A 216 -28.75 11.54 26.59
CA ASN A 216 -29.12 12.93 26.32
C ASN A 216 -30.13 13.03 25.15
N GLU A 217 -31.29 13.62 25.43
CA GLU A 217 -32.38 13.85 24.49
C GLU A 217 -31.97 14.74 23.31
N ALA A 218 -31.12 15.74 23.52
CA ALA A 218 -30.63 16.60 22.45
C ALA A 218 -29.84 15.85 21.35
N ILE A 219 -29.35 14.64 21.67
CA ILE A 219 -28.62 13.76 20.74
C ILE A 219 -29.56 12.65 20.22
N ASN A 220 -30.28 11.94 21.10
CA ASN A 220 -31.06 10.77 20.70
C ASN A 220 -32.45 11.09 20.10
N ALA A 221 -33.01 12.30 20.31
CA ALA A 221 -34.40 12.60 19.96
C ALA A 221 -34.69 12.39 18.48
N LYS A 222 -33.80 12.82 17.59
CA LYS A 222 -33.97 12.64 16.13
C LYS A 222 -34.04 11.17 15.73
N SER A 223 -33.20 10.32 16.31
CA SER A 223 -33.20 8.87 16.03
C SER A 223 -34.42 8.17 16.63
N LYS A 224 -34.85 8.58 17.83
CA LYS A 224 -36.10 8.07 18.44
C LYS A 224 -37.33 8.47 17.65
N GLU A 225 -37.45 9.74 17.27
CA GLU A 225 -38.57 10.25 16.47
C GLU A 225 -38.65 9.58 15.10
N PHE A 226 -37.50 9.36 14.44
CA PHE A 226 -37.44 8.59 13.21
C PHE A 226 -38.00 7.17 13.37
N LEU A 227 -37.63 6.47 14.45
CA LEU A 227 -38.17 5.13 14.70
C LEU A 227 -39.67 5.15 15.02
N ILE A 228 -40.10 6.06 15.89
CA ILE A 228 -41.51 6.18 16.33
C ILE A 228 -42.40 6.51 15.13
N SER A 229 -42.05 7.54 14.35
CA SER A 229 -42.85 8.02 13.23
C SER A 229 -43.03 6.98 12.11
N ASN A 230 -42.05 6.10 11.90
CA ASN A 230 -42.07 5.13 10.80
C ASN A 230 -42.54 3.72 11.21
N PHE A 231 -42.43 3.34 12.48
CA PHE A 231 -42.69 1.95 12.89
C PHE A 231 -43.72 1.82 14.02
N GLN A 232 -43.87 2.82 14.89
CA GLN A 232 -44.81 2.70 15.99
C GLN A 232 -46.25 2.73 15.48
N ASN A 233 -47.02 1.69 15.81
CA ASN A 233 -48.41 1.50 15.34
C ASN A 233 -48.55 1.46 13.81
N GLN A 234 -47.45 1.19 13.08
CA GLN A 234 -47.48 1.07 11.62
C GLN A 234 -47.41 -0.42 11.24
N PRO A 235 -48.35 -0.93 10.42
CA PRO A 235 -48.29 -2.30 9.94
C PRO A 235 -47.03 -2.52 9.10
N LYS A 236 -46.42 -3.69 9.20
CA LYS A 236 -45.30 -4.08 8.35
C LYS A 236 -45.85 -4.45 6.96
N THR A 237 -45.69 -3.53 5.99
CA THR A 237 -46.14 -3.73 4.61
C THR A 237 -45.05 -4.30 3.70
N ASN A 238 -43.80 -3.98 3.99
CA ASN A 238 -42.62 -4.39 3.24
C ASN A 238 -41.69 -5.23 4.14
N HIS A 239 -40.82 -6.02 3.52
CA HIS A 239 -39.69 -6.60 4.25
C HIS A 239 -38.77 -5.50 4.78
N ARG A 240 -38.09 -5.73 5.90
CA ARG A 240 -37.28 -4.71 6.57
C ARG A 240 -35.87 -5.20 6.74
N ILE A 241 -34.90 -4.44 6.21
CA ILE A 241 -33.47 -4.70 6.39
C ILE A 241 -32.91 -3.57 7.25
N LEU A 242 -32.52 -3.89 8.49
CA LEU A 242 -31.93 -2.92 9.40
C LEU A 242 -30.43 -2.83 9.15
N LEU A 243 -29.94 -1.61 8.93
CA LEU A 243 -28.52 -1.30 8.77
C LEU A 243 -28.09 -0.44 9.96
N SER A 244 -27.19 -0.99 10.78
CA SER A 244 -26.55 -0.28 11.89
C SER A 244 -25.04 -0.22 11.67
N HIS A 245 -24.37 0.71 12.36
CA HIS A 245 -22.92 0.65 12.43
C HIS A 245 -22.50 -0.28 13.58
N VAL A 246 -22.94 0.02 14.80
CA VAL A 246 -22.64 -0.80 15.97
C VAL A 246 -23.53 -2.06 15.97
N PRO A 247 -22.95 -3.26 16.15
CA PRO A 247 -23.69 -4.51 16.26
C PRO A 247 -24.71 -4.54 17.39
N LEU A 248 -25.77 -5.33 17.23
CA LEU A 248 -26.74 -5.54 18.32
C LEU A 248 -26.12 -6.37 19.45
N TYR A 249 -26.63 -6.15 20.66
CA TYR A 249 -26.29 -6.95 21.82
C TYR A 249 -26.62 -8.43 21.58
N ARG A 250 -25.74 -9.31 22.05
CA ARG A 250 -25.92 -10.76 22.04
C ARG A 250 -25.23 -11.40 23.24
N ASP A 251 -25.54 -12.66 23.52
CA ASP A 251 -24.79 -13.39 24.55
C ASP A 251 -23.29 -13.46 24.19
N PRO A 252 -22.36 -13.15 25.13
CA PRO A 252 -20.92 -13.26 24.90
C PRO A 252 -20.40 -14.64 24.49
N GLU A 253 -21.17 -15.71 24.76
CA GLU A 253 -20.84 -17.07 24.36
C GLU A 253 -21.39 -17.43 22.96
N THR A 254 -22.20 -16.58 22.35
CA THR A 254 -22.70 -16.79 20.98
C THR A 254 -21.54 -16.80 19.99
N SER A 255 -21.44 -17.89 19.21
CA SER A 255 -20.44 -18.03 18.16
C SER A 255 -20.80 -17.18 16.94
N CYS A 256 -19.78 -16.54 16.34
CA CYS A 256 -19.89 -15.74 15.13
C CYS A 256 -19.84 -16.54 13.82
N GLY A 257 -19.81 -17.86 13.90
CA GLY A 257 -19.67 -18.73 12.73
C GLY A 257 -18.23 -18.84 12.21
N LEU A 258 -18.08 -19.54 11.09
CA LEU A 258 -16.80 -20.03 10.58
C LEU A 258 -15.90 -18.97 9.92
N TYR A 259 -16.47 -17.83 9.51
CA TYR A 259 -15.74 -16.81 8.75
C TYR A 259 -15.08 -15.74 9.63
N ARG A 260 -15.29 -15.78 10.95
CA ARG A 260 -14.58 -14.92 11.92
C ARG A 260 -13.10 -15.35 12.01
N GLU A 261 -12.18 -14.39 12.02
CA GLU A 261 -10.75 -14.66 12.20
C GLU A 261 -10.35 -14.83 13.67
N THR A 262 -10.95 -14.02 14.53
CA THR A 262 -10.72 -14.04 15.98
C THR A 262 -11.62 -15.05 16.69
N LYS A 263 -11.23 -15.51 17.88
CA LYS A 263 -11.93 -16.61 18.58
C LYS A 263 -13.33 -16.23 19.10
N LYS A 264 -13.46 -15.03 19.63
CA LYS A 264 -14.69 -14.52 20.24
C LYS A 264 -14.88 -13.06 19.86
N PHE A 265 -16.13 -12.63 19.86
CA PHE A 265 -16.51 -11.23 19.80
C PHE A 265 -16.61 -10.69 21.23
N ASP A 266 -15.92 -9.59 21.52
CA ASP A 266 -15.97 -8.96 22.84
C ASP A 266 -17.19 -8.04 22.94
N VAL A 267 -18.36 -8.65 23.16
CA VAL A 267 -19.66 -7.96 23.25
C VAL A 267 -19.61 -6.78 24.24
N LEU A 268 -18.92 -6.96 25.37
CA LEU A 268 -18.90 -5.97 26.45
C LEU A 268 -17.77 -4.94 26.32
N GLY A 269 -16.94 -5.05 25.28
CA GLY A 269 -15.85 -4.13 25.02
C GLY A 269 -16.36 -2.71 24.79
N HIS A 270 -15.74 -1.76 25.48
CA HIS A 270 -16.09 -0.35 25.38
C HIS A 270 -14.91 0.53 25.78
N GLY A 271 -14.98 1.80 25.39
CA GLY A 271 -13.98 2.77 25.81
C GLY A 271 -14.39 4.19 25.45
N TYR A 272 -13.40 5.06 25.25
CA TYR A 272 -13.65 6.46 24.93
C TYR A 272 -14.34 6.59 23.56
N GLN A 273 -15.61 6.98 23.58
CA GLN A 273 -16.46 7.19 22.40
C GLN A 273 -16.61 5.94 21.50
N TYR A 274 -16.65 4.73 22.07
CA TYR A 274 -17.07 3.52 21.36
C TYR A 274 -17.63 2.45 22.32
N GLN A 275 -18.46 1.57 21.79
CA GLN A 275 -18.91 0.32 22.39
C GLN A 275 -18.99 -0.73 21.29
N ASN A 276 -18.51 -1.94 21.54
CA ASN A 276 -18.47 -2.99 20.53
C ASN A 276 -19.88 -3.51 20.18
N SER A 277 -20.84 -3.41 21.11
CA SER A 277 -22.24 -3.69 20.84
C SER A 277 -23.16 -2.64 21.45
N LEU A 278 -24.35 -2.51 20.90
CA LEU A 278 -25.44 -1.77 21.52
C LEU A 278 -25.78 -2.36 22.89
N LYS A 279 -26.46 -1.56 23.72
CA LYS A 279 -26.97 -2.03 25.01
C LYS A 279 -28.17 -2.98 24.81
N PRO A 280 -28.38 -3.95 25.72
CA PRO A 280 -29.48 -4.93 25.60
C PRO A 280 -30.86 -4.30 25.43
N ASP A 281 -31.15 -3.22 26.14
CA ASP A 281 -32.42 -2.48 26.09
C ASP A 281 -32.63 -1.81 24.72
N ILE A 282 -31.58 -1.22 24.14
CA ILE A 282 -31.63 -0.61 22.81
C ILE A 282 -31.82 -1.69 21.74
N SER A 283 -31.07 -2.80 21.82
CA SER A 283 -31.22 -3.91 20.87
C SER A 283 -32.62 -4.50 20.92
N LYS A 284 -33.15 -4.79 22.11
CA LYS A 284 -34.52 -5.26 22.27
C LYS A 284 -35.53 -4.25 21.72
N TYR A 285 -35.40 -2.97 22.06
CA TYR A 285 -36.28 -1.92 21.53
C TYR A 285 -36.31 -1.88 20.00
N LEU A 286 -35.14 -2.01 19.35
CA LEU A 286 -35.06 -2.04 17.88
C LEU A 286 -35.73 -3.28 17.29
N LEU A 287 -35.50 -4.46 17.87
CA LEU A 287 -36.08 -5.70 17.38
C LEU A 287 -37.61 -5.71 17.55
N ASP A 288 -38.12 -5.29 18.71
CA ASP A 288 -39.55 -5.22 19.00
C ASP A 288 -40.27 -4.19 18.12
N LEU A 289 -39.68 -3.00 17.90
CA LEU A 289 -40.31 -1.93 17.14
C LEU A 289 -40.17 -2.09 15.62
N VAL A 290 -38.96 -2.39 15.14
CA VAL A 290 -38.66 -2.46 13.70
C VAL A 290 -39.07 -3.80 13.11
N GLN A 291 -38.99 -4.90 13.87
CA GLN A 291 -39.26 -6.26 13.38
C GLN A 291 -38.55 -6.57 12.04
N PRO A 292 -37.21 -6.44 11.98
CA PRO A 292 -36.43 -6.63 10.75
C PRO A 292 -36.45 -8.10 10.30
N ASP A 293 -36.37 -8.35 9.00
CA ASP A 293 -36.15 -9.70 8.44
C ASP A 293 -34.67 -10.06 8.36
N LEU A 294 -33.80 -9.04 8.29
CA LEU A 294 -32.36 -9.17 8.18
C LEU A 294 -31.66 -7.93 8.73
N ILE A 295 -30.50 -8.10 9.35
CA ILE A 295 -29.71 -7.03 9.94
C ILE A 295 -28.27 -7.09 9.42
N PHE A 296 -27.70 -5.93 9.08
CA PHE A 296 -26.27 -5.81 8.81
C PHE A 296 -25.64 -4.73 9.69
N SER A 297 -24.49 -5.04 10.27
CA SER A 297 -23.68 -4.14 11.11
C SER A 297 -22.22 -4.02 10.63
N GLY A 298 -21.47 -3.07 11.17
CA GLY A 298 -20.02 -2.86 10.96
C GLY A 298 -19.26 -2.87 12.30
N ASP A 299 -18.32 -1.93 12.50
CA ASP A 299 -17.60 -1.60 13.75
C ASP A 299 -16.62 -2.67 14.27
N ASP A 300 -17.01 -3.96 14.36
CA ASP A 300 -16.13 -5.02 14.89
C ASP A 300 -14.96 -5.36 13.96
N HIS A 301 -14.99 -4.87 12.71
CA HIS A 301 -14.05 -5.14 11.62
C HIS A 301 -13.93 -6.61 11.18
N ASP A 302 -14.26 -7.57 12.03
CA ASP A 302 -14.28 -9.01 11.76
C ASP A 302 -15.70 -9.49 11.45
N TYR A 303 -15.81 -10.65 10.81
CA TYR A 303 -17.11 -11.20 10.44
C TYR A 303 -17.83 -11.77 11.66
N CYS A 304 -19.15 -11.61 11.69
CA CYS A 304 -19.99 -12.34 12.62
C CYS A 304 -21.38 -12.60 12.03
N ASP A 305 -21.87 -13.84 12.10
CA ASP A 305 -23.24 -14.21 11.71
C ASP A 305 -23.93 -14.86 12.89
N VAL A 306 -25.00 -14.22 13.37
CA VAL A 306 -25.72 -14.61 14.59
C VAL A 306 -27.22 -14.52 14.39
N ASN A 307 -27.96 -15.31 15.16
CA ASN A 307 -29.41 -15.16 15.28
C ASN A 307 -29.74 -14.64 16.68
N HIS A 308 -30.43 -13.51 16.74
CA HIS A 308 -30.99 -12.97 17.97
C HIS A 308 -32.30 -13.67 18.27
N HIS A 309 -32.40 -14.26 19.46
CA HIS A 309 -33.58 -14.95 19.93
C HIS A 309 -34.32 -14.05 20.93
N ILE A 310 -35.54 -13.63 20.59
CA ILE A 310 -36.44 -12.94 21.52
C ILE A 310 -37.62 -13.84 21.81
N THR A 311 -37.87 -14.06 23.10
CA THR A 311 -39.06 -14.73 23.61
C THR A 311 -40.02 -13.69 24.16
N ASP A 312 -41.23 -13.62 23.60
CA ASP A 312 -42.35 -12.86 24.16
C ASP A 312 -43.49 -13.82 24.51
N GLY A 313 -43.49 -14.29 25.76
CA GLY A 313 -44.42 -15.32 26.22
C GLY A 313 -44.20 -16.66 25.49
N GLU A 314 -45.17 -17.05 24.65
CA GLU A 314 -45.14 -18.30 23.86
C GLU A 314 -44.57 -18.13 22.44
N HIS A 315 -44.29 -16.90 21.99
CA HIS A 315 -43.78 -16.66 20.64
C HIS A 315 -42.26 -16.46 20.66
N GLU A 316 -41.55 -17.29 19.90
CA GLU A 316 -40.12 -17.16 19.63
C GLU A 316 -39.90 -16.47 18.28
N GLN A 317 -39.16 -15.36 18.29
CA GLN A 317 -38.77 -14.64 17.08
C GLN A 317 -37.26 -14.67 16.92
N ASN A 318 -36.82 -14.90 15.69
CA ASN A 318 -35.41 -14.99 15.32
C ASN A 318 -35.04 -13.89 14.34
N PHE A 319 -33.99 -13.14 14.65
CA PHE A 319 -33.48 -12.06 13.80
C PHE A 319 -32.03 -12.33 13.43
N ARG A 320 -31.77 -12.59 12.15
CA ARG A 320 -30.40 -12.82 11.67
C ARG A 320 -29.66 -11.49 11.54
N GLU A 321 -28.49 -11.40 12.14
CA GLU A 321 -27.55 -10.28 11.99
C GLU A 321 -26.22 -10.76 11.41
N ILE A 322 -25.74 -10.05 10.39
CA ILE A 322 -24.40 -10.22 9.85
C ILE A 322 -23.60 -8.94 10.09
N THR A 323 -22.59 -9.03 10.96
CA THR A 323 -21.54 -8.01 11.09
C THR A 323 -20.56 -8.15 9.93
N VAL A 324 -20.52 -7.12 9.08
CA VAL A 324 -19.75 -7.07 7.84
C VAL A 324 -18.30 -6.78 8.17
N LYS A 325 -17.42 -7.59 7.58
CA LYS A 325 -15.98 -7.45 7.71
C LYS A 325 -15.50 -6.14 7.08
N SER A 326 -14.48 -5.51 7.68
CA SER A 326 -13.90 -4.27 7.15
C SER A 326 -13.30 -4.49 5.75
N ILE A 327 -13.51 -3.51 4.87
CA ILE A 327 -12.85 -3.43 3.56
C ILE A 327 -11.37 -3.04 3.69
N SER A 328 -10.98 -2.43 4.82
CA SER A 328 -9.69 -1.79 5.01
C SER A 328 -8.62 -2.76 5.49
N LEU A 329 -7.39 -2.61 4.97
CA LEU A 329 -6.22 -3.38 5.43
C LEU A 329 -5.67 -2.92 6.78
N ALA A 330 -6.15 -1.79 7.30
CA ALA A 330 -5.61 -1.15 8.49
C ALA A 330 -6.34 -1.52 9.78
N MET A 331 -7.41 -2.32 9.71
CA MET A 331 -8.36 -2.58 10.80
C MET A 331 -8.08 -3.87 11.58
N GLY A 332 -6.82 -4.30 11.62
CA GLY A 332 -6.39 -5.44 12.45
C GLY A 332 -6.80 -6.83 11.96
N ILE A 333 -7.46 -6.93 10.79
CA ILE A 333 -7.87 -8.19 10.15
C ILE A 333 -6.88 -8.65 9.07
N LYS A 334 -6.76 -9.96 8.86
CA LYS A 334 -5.88 -10.56 7.85
C LYS A 334 -6.55 -10.65 6.48
N TYR A 335 -7.87 -10.81 6.42
CA TYR A 335 -8.61 -11.05 5.18
C TYR A 335 -9.74 -10.03 4.97
N PRO A 336 -9.44 -8.77 4.59
CA PRO A 336 -10.48 -7.78 4.31
C PRO A 336 -11.50 -8.28 3.28
N ALA A 337 -12.76 -7.88 3.44
CA ALA A 337 -13.86 -8.35 2.62
C ALA A 337 -14.95 -7.29 2.48
N VAL A 338 -15.95 -7.59 1.64
CA VAL A 338 -17.22 -6.88 1.53
C VAL A 338 -18.35 -7.91 1.59
N GLN A 339 -19.57 -7.48 1.89
CA GLN A 339 -20.73 -8.38 1.93
C GLN A 339 -21.61 -8.15 0.70
N LEU A 340 -21.96 -9.24 0.03
CA LEU A 340 -22.86 -9.26 -1.13
C LEU A 340 -24.23 -9.70 -0.66
N LEU A 341 -25.26 -8.91 -0.95
CA LEU A 341 -26.65 -9.26 -0.67
C LEU A 341 -27.42 -9.33 -2.00
N SER A 342 -28.12 -10.43 -2.21
CA SER A 342 -29.13 -10.57 -3.26
C SER A 342 -30.48 -10.86 -2.62
N TYR A 343 -31.55 -10.24 -3.12
CA TYR A 343 -32.90 -10.63 -2.74
C TYR A 343 -33.94 -10.35 -3.84
N THR A 344 -35.07 -11.04 -3.76
CA THR A 344 -36.33 -10.76 -4.45
C THR A 344 -37.47 -10.72 -3.45
N ASP A 345 -38.50 -9.93 -3.76
CA ASP A 345 -39.78 -9.95 -3.06
C ASP A 345 -40.83 -10.47 -4.05
N GLU A 346 -41.15 -11.75 -3.92
CA GLU A 346 -42.08 -12.49 -4.78
C GLU A 346 -43.28 -12.95 -3.98
N GLU A 347 -44.48 -12.51 -4.35
CA GLU A 347 -45.73 -12.95 -3.70
C GLU A 347 -45.69 -12.81 -2.15
N ALA A 348 -45.07 -11.73 -1.65
CA ALA A 348 -44.83 -11.46 -0.22
C ALA A 348 -43.92 -12.46 0.50
N THR A 349 -43.07 -13.18 -0.24
CA THR A 349 -42.01 -14.04 0.28
C THR A 349 -40.65 -13.38 0.08
N PHE A 350 -39.95 -13.12 1.19
CA PHE A 350 -38.59 -12.59 1.17
C PHE A 350 -37.57 -13.68 0.85
N ASN A 351 -37.18 -13.78 -0.41
CA ASN A 351 -36.13 -14.70 -0.84
C ASN A 351 -34.81 -13.94 -0.91
N TYR A 352 -33.89 -14.19 0.03
CA TYR A 352 -32.61 -13.52 0.08
C TYR A 352 -31.47 -14.52 0.31
N ASP A 353 -30.29 -14.14 -0.13
CA ASP A 353 -29.05 -14.80 0.23
C ASP A 353 -27.91 -13.79 0.29
N SER A 354 -26.89 -14.10 1.10
CA SER A 354 -25.77 -13.20 1.34
C SER A 354 -24.45 -13.94 1.44
N GLU A 355 -23.46 -13.48 0.69
CA GLU A 355 -22.13 -14.08 0.63
C GLU A 355 -21.03 -13.05 0.91
N ILE A 356 -19.98 -13.51 1.60
CA ILE A 356 -18.76 -12.73 1.82
C ILE A 356 -17.88 -12.76 0.56
N CYS A 357 -17.41 -11.59 0.12
CA CYS A 357 -16.46 -11.45 -0.98
C CYS A 357 -15.11 -10.96 -0.45
N TYR A 358 -14.14 -11.86 -0.40
CA TYR A 358 -12.78 -11.55 0.06
C TYR A 358 -11.96 -10.73 -0.93
N LEU A 359 -11.09 -9.88 -0.38
CA LEU A 359 -10.17 -9.03 -1.13
C LEU A 359 -8.75 -9.57 -1.10
N GLN A 360 -7.87 -8.91 -1.85
CA GLN A 360 -6.45 -9.27 -1.87
C GLN A 360 -5.87 -9.23 -0.45
N THR A 361 -5.31 -10.34 0.04
CA THR A 361 -4.65 -10.36 1.34
C THR A 361 -3.58 -9.26 1.46
N PRO A 362 -3.63 -8.39 2.48
CA PRO A 362 -2.69 -7.29 2.65
C PRO A 362 -1.22 -7.71 2.75
N TYR A 363 -0.33 -6.74 2.52
CA TYR A 363 1.12 -6.80 2.74
C TYR A 363 1.94 -7.78 1.88
N TRP A 364 1.31 -8.70 1.16
CA TRP A 364 2.02 -9.57 0.20
C TRP A 364 2.75 -8.78 -0.88
N ASN A 365 2.13 -7.71 -1.38
CA ASN A 365 2.78 -6.80 -2.32
C ASN A 365 4.04 -6.16 -1.72
N ILE A 366 3.99 -5.71 -0.46
CA ILE A 366 5.13 -5.13 0.25
C ILE A 366 6.26 -6.15 0.41
N ILE A 367 5.95 -7.38 0.83
CA ILE A 367 6.93 -8.47 0.96
C ILE A 367 7.65 -8.70 -0.37
N HIS A 368 6.89 -8.79 -1.47
CA HIS A 368 7.47 -8.96 -2.80
C HIS A 368 8.33 -7.76 -3.23
N TYR A 369 7.91 -6.52 -2.91
CA TYR A 369 8.71 -5.32 -3.22
C TYR A 369 10.02 -5.28 -2.43
N VAL A 370 10.01 -5.67 -1.15
CA VAL A 370 11.22 -5.77 -0.34
C VAL A 370 12.15 -6.83 -0.91
N PHE A 371 11.63 -8.02 -1.23
CA PHE A 371 12.40 -9.10 -1.82
C PHE A 371 13.04 -8.69 -3.16
N MET A 372 12.25 -8.10 -4.07
CA MET A 372 12.74 -7.58 -5.35
C MET A 372 13.77 -6.46 -5.20
N SER A 373 13.63 -5.63 -4.18
CA SER A 373 14.62 -4.58 -3.85
C SER A 373 15.95 -5.19 -3.41
N ILE A 374 15.91 -6.19 -2.53
CA ILE A 374 17.12 -6.91 -2.08
C ILE A 374 17.83 -7.57 -3.26
N ILE A 375 17.09 -8.30 -4.12
CA ILE A 375 17.65 -8.92 -5.33
C ILE A 375 18.28 -7.86 -6.24
N SER A 376 17.58 -6.76 -6.50
CA SER A 376 18.08 -5.67 -7.35
C SER A 376 19.39 -5.09 -6.81
N VAL A 377 19.46 -4.82 -5.51
CA VAL A 377 20.66 -4.30 -4.84
C VAL A 377 21.81 -5.29 -4.94
N LEU A 378 21.57 -6.58 -4.67
CA LEU A 378 22.61 -7.62 -4.75
C LEU A 378 23.13 -7.79 -6.18
N MET A 379 22.26 -7.77 -7.19
CA MET A 379 22.66 -7.88 -8.60
C MET A 379 23.48 -6.67 -9.05
N ILE A 380 23.08 -5.44 -8.69
CA ILE A 380 23.84 -4.23 -9.02
C ILE A 380 25.18 -4.23 -8.28
N LEU A 381 25.21 -4.66 -7.01
CA LEU A 381 26.45 -4.78 -6.24
C LEU A 381 27.41 -5.75 -6.91
N TRP A 382 26.93 -6.96 -7.22
CA TRP A 382 27.69 -7.99 -7.90
C TRP A 382 28.26 -7.48 -9.24
N TRP A 383 27.44 -6.79 -10.04
CA TRP A 383 27.88 -6.21 -11.30
C TRP A 383 29.01 -5.20 -11.13
N ASN A 384 28.87 -4.27 -10.17
CA ASN A 384 29.88 -3.22 -9.95
C ASN A 384 31.18 -3.78 -9.37
N VAL A 385 31.09 -4.79 -8.50
CA VAL A 385 32.23 -5.53 -7.94
C VAL A 385 32.94 -6.38 -9.00
N LYS A 386 32.22 -6.89 -10.01
CA LYS A 386 32.83 -7.59 -11.16
C LYS A 386 33.63 -6.62 -12.05
N GLN A 387 33.16 -5.39 -12.20
CA GLN A 387 33.79 -4.33 -13.00
C GLN A 387 34.91 -3.58 -12.26
N LYS A 388 35.55 -4.22 -11.27
CA LYS A 388 36.63 -3.60 -10.49
C LYS A 388 37.76 -3.11 -11.41
N PRO A 389 38.22 -1.86 -11.23
CA PRO A 389 39.26 -1.33 -12.09
C PRO A 389 40.60 -2.07 -11.86
N SER A 390 41.17 -2.57 -12.95
CA SER A 390 42.40 -3.38 -12.98
C SER A 390 43.59 -2.73 -12.26
N ARG A 391 43.66 -1.39 -12.20
CA ARG A 391 44.71 -0.64 -11.49
C ARG A 391 44.87 -0.98 -10.00
N PHE A 392 43.83 -1.49 -9.34
CA PHE A 392 43.89 -1.95 -7.94
C PHE A 392 44.15 -3.46 -7.79
N THR A 393 44.21 -4.16 -8.92
CA THR A 393 44.54 -5.59 -9.01
C THR A 393 46.04 -5.75 -9.25
N TYR A 394 46.69 -4.78 -9.92
CA TYR A 394 48.12 -4.78 -10.23
C TYR A 394 49.00 -3.90 -9.32
N THR A 395 48.43 -3.19 -8.35
CA THR A 395 49.22 -2.37 -7.39
C THR A 395 49.93 -3.20 -6.32
N SER A 396 49.80 -4.53 -6.34
CA SER A 396 50.60 -5.45 -5.51
C SER A 396 51.89 -5.93 -6.16
N LEU A 397 52.25 -5.46 -7.36
CA LEU A 397 53.43 -5.93 -8.11
C LEU A 397 54.50 -4.87 -8.38
N LEU A 398 54.34 -3.62 -7.93
CA LEU A 398 55.40 -2.62 -8.03
C LEU A 398 55.92 -2.27 -6.64
N PRO A 399 57.12 -2.76 -6.27
CA PRO A 399 57.78 -2.31 -5.05
C PRO A 399 58.20 -0.85 -5.26
N ILE A 400 57.59 0.05 -4.51
CA ILE A 400 58.14 1.39 -4.28
C ILE A 400 59.25 1.20 -3.23
N TYR A 401 60.41 0.74 -3.66
CA TYR A 401 61.68 0.99 -2.97
C TYR A 401 62.81 1.02 -3.99
N SER A 402 63.53 2.13 -3.97
CA SER A 402 64.74 2.43 -4.71
C SER A 402 65.83 1.40 -4.47
N HIS A 403 66.63 1.15 -5.52
CA HIS A 403 67.85 0.34 -5.57
C HIS A 403 67.66 -1.18 -5.41
N SER A 404 67.44 -1.86 -6.54
CA SER A 404 68.11 -3.12 -6.90
C SER A 404 67.75 -3.43 -8.36
N THR A 405 68.75 -3.58 -9.21
CA THR A 405 68.59 -4.08 -10.58
C THR A 405 68.04 -5.51 -10.54
N VAL A 406 66.79 -5.69 -10.95
CA VAL A 406 66.20 -7.01 -11.16
C VAL A 406 66.10 -7.22 -12.67
N ASN A 407 66.91 -8.12 -13.21
CA ASN A 407 66.73 -8.63 -14.57
C ASN A 407 65.49 -9.53 -14.58
N ILE A 408 64.40 -9.06 -15.21
CA ILE A 408 63.20 -9.85 -15.46
C ILE A 408 63.27 -10.35 -16.91
N PRO A 409 63.15 -11.66 -17.17
CA PRO A 409 63.02 -12.17 -18.53
C PRO A 409 61.66 -11.74 -19.09
N PHE A 410 61.67 -11.00 -20.19
CA PHE A 410 60.49 -10.44 -20.83
C PHE A 410 59.87 -11.47 -21.78
N GLU A 411 58.83 -12.19 -21.33
CA GLU A 411 57.99 -12.99 -22.23
C GLU A 411 56.90 -12.09 -22.82
N SER A 412 57.11 -11.66 -24.06
CA SER A 412 56.31 -10.63 -24.71
C SER A 412 54.95 -11.16 -25.21
N HIS A 413 53.88 -10.97 -24.42
CA HIS A 413 52.51 -11.06 -24.92
C HIS A 413 51.90 -9.66 -25.09
N SER A 414 52.49 -8.84 -25.96
CA SER A 414 51.86 -7.62 -26.47
C SER A 414 52.46 -7.24 -27.83
N LYS A 415 51.82 -7.69 -28.91
CA LYS A 415 52.18 -7.31 -30.30
C LYS A 415 52.17 -5.79 -30.53
N LYS A 416 51.50 -5.02 -29.68
CA LYS A 416 51.42 -3.56 -29.77
C LYS A 416 52.66 -2.86 -29.23
N ILE A 417 53.29 -3.39 -28.17
CA ILE A 417 54.49 -2.81 -27.57
C ILE A 417 55.72 -3.12 -28.42
N HIS A 418 55.81 -4.33 -28.98
CA HIS A 418 56.88 -4.69 -29.91
C HIS A 418 56.87 -3.81 -31.18
N ARG A 419 55.69 -3.42 -31.67
CA ARG A 419 55.60 -2.57 -32.87
C ARG A 419 56.05 -1.13 -32.58
N PHE A 420 55.68 -0.60 -31.42
CA PHE A 420 56.09 0.74 -30.98
C PHE A 420 57.60 0.83 -30.73
N LEU A 421 58.21 -0.18 -30.10
CA LEU A 421 59.66 -0.22 -29.88
C LEU A 421 60.44 -0.40 -31.19
N LYS A 422 59.91 -1.20 -32.12
CA LYS A 422 60.52 -1.38 -33.44
C LYS A 422 60.46 -0.09 -34.28
N GLU A 423 59.40 0.70 -34.15
CA GLU A 423 59.29 2.00 -34.82
C GLU A 423 60.29 3.03 -34.26
N GLN A 424 60.61 2.99 -32.95
CA GLN A 424 61.64 3.87 -32.37
C GLN A 424 63.07 3.43 -32.71
N ASP A 425 63.34 2.13 -32.73
CA ASP A 425 64.66 1.58 -33.10
C ASP A 425 64.98 1.75 -34.61
N GLU A 426 63.96 1.87 -35.47
CA GLU A 426 64.12 2.15 -36.90
C GLU A 426 64.27 3.66 -37.19
N GLU A 427 63.70 4.56 -36.37
CA GLU A 427 63.96 6.01 -36.45
C GLU A 427 65.40 6.36 -36.04
N GLU A 428 65.95 5.74 -34.99
CA GLU A 428 67.31 6.05 -34.50
C GLU A 428 68.43 5.48 -35.41
N LYS A 429 68.13 4.49 -36.25
CA LYS A 429 69.07 3.90 -37.22
C LYS A 429 69.20 4.67 -38.53
N THR A 430 68.37 5.68 -38.77
CA THR A 430 68.34 6.39 -40.06
C THR A 430 69.15 7.70 -40.07
N GLU A 431 69.67 8.17 -38.93
CA GLU A 431 70.41 9.45 -38.85
C GLU A 431 71.95 9.37 -38.73
N LEU A 432 72.60 8.19 -38.76
CA LEU A 432 74.07 8.11 -38.70
C LEU A 432 74.66 7.08 -39.69
N ILE A 433 74.77 7.48 -40.96
CA ILE A 433 75.82 7.01 -41.87
C ILE A 433 76.40 8.23 -42.59
N ASP A 434 77.51 8.78 -42.09
CA ASP A 434 78.66 9.09 -42.95
C ASP A 434 79.93 9.46 -42.16
N SER A 435 81.02 8.80 -42.58
CA SER A 435 82.46 9.17 -42.49
C SER A 435 83.35 8.68 -41.32
N PRO A 436 84.64 8.35 -41.60
CA PRO A 436 85.35 7.29 -40.88
C PRO A 436 86.62 7.72 -40.09
N THR A 437 86.94 6.90 -39.09
CA THR A 437 88.26 6.52 -38.51
C THR A 437 89.30 7.57 -38.08
N SER A 438 89.67 7.56 -36.78
CA SER A 438 91.04 7.18 -36.33
C SER A 438 91.14 7.01 -34.80
N SER A 439 92.20 6.30 -34.40
CA SER A 439 92.55 5.62 -33.14
C SER A 439 92.74 6.44 -31.85
N SER A 440 92.44 5.83 -30.68
CA SER A 440 93.44 5.47 -29.62
C SER A 440 92.77 4.99 -28.32
N LEU A 441 93.43 4.06 -27.63
CA LEU A 441 93.08 3.51 -26.31
C LEU A 441 93.18 4.58 -25.19
N SER A 442 92.21 4.62 -24.27
CA SER A 442 92.47 4.55 -22.82
C SER A 442 91.15 4.50 -22.04
N SER A 443 91.18 3.77 -20.93
CA SER A 443 90.09 3.60 -19.97
C SER A 443 89.66 4.91 -19.33
N THR A 444 88.37 5.25 -19.37
CA THR A 444 87.79 6.14 -18.36
C THR A 444 86.28 5.96 -18.26
N THR A 445 85.85 5.63 -17.05
CA THR A 445 84.51 5.75 -16.49
C THR A 445 83.79 7.00 -16.97
N TYR A 446 82.61 6.85 -17.58
CA TYR A 446 81.75 7.98 -17.91
C TYR A 446 80.88 8.36 -16.69
N THR A 447 81.29 9.44 -16.01
CA THR A 447 80.41 10.26 -15.17
C THR A 447 79.57 11.18 -16.06
N LEU A 448 78.24 11.13 -15.92
CA LEU A 448 77.36 12.08 -16.59
C LEU A 448 77.59 13.52 -16.12
N PRO A 449 77.54 14.53 -17.01
CA PRO A 449 77.61 15.93 -16.63
C PRO A 449 76.38 16.32 -15.82
N ASN A 450 76.62 17.08 -14.75
CA ASN A 450 75.60 17.67 -13.90
C ASN A 450 74.95 18.86 -14.63
N THR A 451 74.04 18.60 -15.58
CA THR A 451 73.25 19.65 -16.23
C THR A 451 72.10 20.08 -15.32
N LYS A 452 72.13 21.37 -14.96
CA LYS A 452 71.11 22.10 -14.21
C LYS A 452 69.70 21.71 -14.66
N ILE A 453 68.93 21.14 -13.73
CA ILE A 453 67.48 20.93 -13.84
C ILE A 453 66.84 22.29 -14.14
N SER A 454 66.28 22.43 -15.34
CA SER A 454 65.40 23.55 -15.67
C SER A 454 64.19 23.51 -14.73
N SER A 455 63.84 24.68 -14.20
CA SER A 455 62.77 24.88 -13.24
C SER A 455 61.43 24.43 -13.81
N ILE A 456 60.84 23.40 -13.21
CA ILE A 456 59.44 23.02 -13.42
C ILE A 456 58.55 24.21 -13.01
N PRO A 457 57.62 24.69 -13.85
CA PRO A 457 56.71 25.77 -13.46
C PRO A 457 55.81 25.29 -12.32
N LYS A 458 55.83 26.04 -11.20
CA LYS A 458 54.92 25.84 -10.07
C LYS A 458 53.51 26.24 -10.51
N TYR A 459 52.61 25.27 -10.63
CA TYR A 459 51.18 25.55 -10.70
C TYR A 459 50.73 26.18 -9.37
N THR A 460 50.28 27.43 -9.42
CA THR A 460 49.68 28.14 -8.29
C THR A 460 48.32 27.53 -7.97
N PHE A 461 48.23 26.78 -6.86
CA PHE A 461 46.94 26.42 -6.29
C PHE A 461 46.36 27.65 -5.58
N THR A 462 45.18 28.09 -6.01
CA THR A 462 44.35 29.07 -5.29
C THR A 462 44.02 28.51 -3.90
N GLN A 463 44.55 29.14 -2.84
CA GLN A 463 44.17 28.85 -1.47
C GLN A 463 42.74 29.35 -1.26
N THR A 464 41.80 28.42 -1.10
CA THR A 464 40.45 28.73 -0.65
C THR A 464 40.48 28.93 0.87
N ASN A 465 39.99 30.09 1.33
CA ASN A 465 39.88 30.44 2.75
C ASN A 465 39.01 29.41 3.50
N HIS A 466 39.65 28.49 4.22
CA HIS A 466 38.97 27.61 5.17
C HIS A 466 38.85 28.32 6.53
N SER A 467 37.69 28.23 7.16
CA SER A 467 37.45 28.81 8.49
C SER A 467 38.46 28.27 9.53
N LYS A 468 38.89 29.14 10.46
CA LYS A 468 39.85 28.85 11.55
C LYS A 468 39.45 27.62 12.42
N LEU A 469 38.17 27.29 12.44
CA LEU A 469 37.62 26.11 13.12
C LEU A 469 37.91 24.80 12.35
N SER A 470 37.86 24.84 11.01
CA SER A 470 38.16 23.70 10.13
C SER A 470 39.63 23.30 10.21
N THR A 471 40.54 24.27 10.27
CA THR A 471 41.98 24.02 10.41
C THR A 471 42.33 23.45 11.78
N THR A 472 41.74 23.98 12.85
CA THR A 472 41.92 23.46 14.23
C THR A 472 41.40 22.03 14.37
N PHE A 473 40.21 21.73 13.86
CA PHE A 473 39.66 20.37 13.89
C PHE A 473 40.54 19.39 13.10
N LYS A 474 40.92 19.72 11.87
CA LYS A 474 41.77 18.86 11.01
C LYS A 474 43.13 18.54 11.64
N ASN A 475 43.67 19.46 12.46
CA ASN A 475 44.96 19.29 13.13
C ASN A 475 44.88 18.54 14.47
N SER A 476 43.69 18.41 15.05
CA SER A 476 43.45 17.60 16.27
C SER A 476 43.67 16.10 16.03
N LYS A 477 43.96 15.33 17.09
CA LYS A 477 44.08 13.85 17.02
C LYS A 477 42.80 13.22 16.43
N LEU A 478 41.63 13.74 16.83
CA LEU A 478 40.32 13.29 16.35
C LEU A 478 40.13 13.59 14.85
N GLY A 479 40.51 14.79 14.40
CA GLY A 479 40.43 15.18 12.99
C GLY A 479 41.41 14.43 12.10
N LYS A 480 42.63 14.15 12.56
CA LYS A 480 43.59 13.29 11.86
C LYS A 480 43.05 11.86 11.69
N VAL A 481 42.48 11.27 12.74
CA VAL A 481 41.81 9.95 12.69
C VAL A 481 40.62 9.98 11.72
N TYR A 482 39.77 11.00 11.79
CA TYR A 482 38.66 11.18 10.86
C TYR A 482 39.12 11.28 9.40
N ILE A 483 40.16 12.07 9.10
CA ILE A 483 40.72 12.22 7.75
C ILE A 483 41.31 10.89 7.25
N LEU A 484 42.06 10.17 8.10
CA LEU A 484 42.63 8.86 7.78
C LEU A 484 41.53 7.84 7.47
N ASN A 485 40.51 7.75 8.32
CA ASN A 485 39.37 6.85 8.11
C ASN A 485 38.57 7.24 6.86
N LYS A 486 38.36 8.54 6.61
CA LYS A 486 37.72 9.05 5.38
C LYS A 486 38.51 8.69 4.13
N ARG A 487 39.85 8.82 4.15
CA ARG A 487 40.71 8.42 3.02
C ARG A 487 40.69 6.91 2.81
N ARG A 488 40.77 6.11 3.88
CA ARG A 488 40.65 4.65 3.82
C ARG A 488 39.31 4.22 3.22
N MET A 489 38.21 4.82 3.68
CA MET A 489 36.87 4.57 3.16
C MET A 489 36.74 4.98 1.69
N PHE A 490 37.25 6.15 1.30
CA PHE A 490 37.24 6.59 -0.10
C PHE A 490 38.02 5.64 -1.01
N THR A 491 39.22 5.22 -0.59
CA THR A 491 40.03 4.23 -1.31
C THR A 491 39.32 2.88 -1.39
N PHE A 492 38.69 2.44 -0.31
CA PHE A 492 37.87 1.23 -0.28
C PHE A 492 36.70 1.33 -1.29
N MET A 493 35.91 2.39 -1.24
CA MET A 493 34.80 2.61 -2.18
C MET A 493 35.26 2.64 -3.63
N LYS A 494 36.41 3.29 -3.92
CA LYS A 494 37.00 3.32 -5.25
C LYS A 494 37.53 1.96 -5.70
N ARG A 495 38.13 1.19 -4.79
CA ARG A 495 38.63 -0.17 -5.04
C ARG A 495 37.50 -1.14 -5.40
N TRP A 496 36.35 -1.02 -4.74
CA TRP A 496 35.20 -1.91 -4.93
C TRP A 496 34.12 -1.32 -5.86
N ASN A 497 34.42 -0.21 -6.55
CA ASN A 497 33.52 0.47 -7.48
C ASN A 497 32.16 0.87 -6.85
N LEU A 498 32.15 1.20 -5.55
CA LEU A 498 30.93 1.47 -4.78
C LEU A 498 30.28 2.82 -5.12
N PHE A 499 31.02 3.77 -5.68
CA PHE A 499 30.44 5.03 -6.19
C PHE A 499 29.51 4.78 -7.37
N SER A 500 29.93 3.93 -8.31
CA SER A 500 29.11 3.54 -9.46
C SER A 500 27.91 2.71 -9.01
N PHE A 501 28.09 1.80 -8.04
CA PHE A 501 27.01 1.08 -7.39
C PHE A 501 25.95 2.03 -6.81
N GLY A 502 26.36 3.03 -6.01
CA GLY A 502 25.45 4.02 -5.45
C GLY A 502 24.67 4.79 -6.51
N LYS A 503 25.35 5.26 -7.57
CA LYS A 503 24.69 5.93 -8.70
C LYS A 503 23.64 5.03 -9.37
N ASN A 504 23.99 3.77 -9.63
CA ASN A 504 23.10 2.83 -10.31
C ASN A 504 21.87 2.47 -9.46
N ILE A 505 22.02 2.35 -8.14
CA ILE A 505 20.88 2.18 -7.22
C ILE A 505 19.96 3.38 -7.28
N LEU A 506 20.50 4.61 -7.21
CA LEU A 506 19.67 5.81 -7.25
C LEU A 506 18.91 5.93 -8.57
N VAL A 507 19.55 5.60 -9.69
CA VAL A 507 18.91 5.57 -11.01
C VAL A 507 17.79 4.52 -11.05
N LEU A 508 18.05 3.28 -10.64
CA LEU A 508 17.01 2.24 -10.63
C LEU A 508 15.88 2.60 -9.67
N GLY A 509 16.19 3.08 -8.46
CA GLY A 509 15.19 3.49 -7.47
C GLY A 509 14.27 4.58 -8.02
N GLY A 510 14.82 5.59 -8.68
CA GLY A 510 14.03 6.62 -9.36
C GLY A 510 13.13 6.05 -10.46
N ILE A 511 13.65 5.13 -11.28
CA ILE A 511 12.88 4.44 -12.33
C ILE A 511 11.74 3.61 -11.71
N VAL A 512 12.01 2.83 -10.68
CA VAL A 512 11.01 1.97 -10.00
C VAL A 512 9.90 2.82 -9.39
N ILE A 513 10.24 3.92 -8.71
CA ILE A 513 9.24 4.85 -8.16
C ILE A 513 8.40 5.47 -9.28
N ALA A 514 9.02 5.88 -10.39
CA ALA A 514 8.31 6.45 -11.53
C ALA A 514 7.37 5.43 -12.19
N ILE A 515 7.83 4.19 -12.39
CA ILE A 515 7.01 3.09 -12.94
C ILE A 515 5.80 2.85 -12.04
N TYR A 516 6.01 2.72 -10.72
CA TYR A 516 4.92 2.49 -9.78
C TYR A 516 3.91 3.64 -9.80
N TYR A 517 4.37 4.88 -9.66
CA TYR A 517 3.48 6.02 -9.55
C TYR A 517 2.72 6.31 -10.86
N ILE A 518 3.45 6.41 -11.98
CA ILE A 518 2.85 6.74 -13.27
C ILE A 518 2.06 5.55 -13.82
N GLY A 519 2.62 4.35 -13.76
CA GLY A 519 2.04 3.15 -14.37
C GLY A 519 0.89 2.55 -13.55
N PHE A 520 0.94 2.62 -12.22
CA PHE A 520 0.03 1.86 -11.36
C PHE A 520 -0.80 2.70 -10.38
N CYS A 521 -0.32 3.87 -9.94
CA CYS A 521 -1.10 4.75 -9.06
C CYS A 521 -1.99 5.71 -9.85
N LEU A 522 -1.45 6.40 -10.86
CA LEU A 522 -2.20 7.38 -11.66
C LEU A 522 -3.22 6.74 -12.62
N THR A 523 -3.02 5.48 -13.01
CA THR A 523 -3.93 4.74 -13.90
C THR A 523 -5.08 4.04 -13.16
N LEU A 524 -5.05 4.06 -11.82
CA LEU A 524 -6.21 3.68 -11.00
C LEU A 524 -7.28 4.76 -11.11
#